data_AF-A0A5N7WJB4-F1
#
_entry.id   AF-A0A5N7WJB4-F1
#
_cell.length_a   1.000
_cell.length_b   1.000
_cell.length_c   1.000
_cell.angle_alpha   90.00
_cell.angle_beta   90.00
_cell.angle_gamma   90.00
#
_symmetry.space_group_name_H-M   'P 1'
#
loop_
_entity.id
_entity.type
_entity.pdbx_description
1 polymer ?
#
loop_
_entity_poly.entity_id
_entity_poly.type
_entity_poly.pdbx_seq_one_letter_code
_entity_poly.pdbx_strand_id
1 'polypeptide(L)'
;MKTHHTLVTLLLGALAGTAAHADQAAQMARGKELFTTAAVPACAVCHTLKDAGAEGAIGPVLDELRPDAARVARALKDGIGAMPSFKATMSEADIAAVALYVSKAS
;
A
#
# COMPACT_ATOMS: atom_id res chain seq x y z
N MET A 1 -32.39 -2.96 -54.35
CA MET A 1 -31.45 -3.85 -53.61
C MET A 1 -30.25 -3.04 -53.15
N LYS A 2 -29.76 -3.30 -51.92
CA LYS A 2 -28.62 -2.72 -51.16
C LYS A 2 -28.97 -1.53 -50.22
N THR A 3 -29.51 -1.76 -49.00
CA THR A 3 -28.83 -2.00 -47.69
C THR A 3 -27.87 -0.86 -47.29
N HIS A 4 -28.01 -0.04 -46.25
CA HIS A 4 -28.71 -0.21 -44.95
C HIS A 4 -27.80 -0.62 -43.78
N HIS A 5 -26.46 -0.77 -43.88
CA HIS A 5 -25.62 -1.08 -42.69
C HIS A 5 -24.35 -0.22 -42.77
N THR A 6 -23.94 0.57 -41.76
CA THR A 6 -23.12 0.23 -40.57
C THR A 6 -22.75 1.60 -39.95
N LEU A 7 -22.48 1.85 -38.66
CA LEU A 7 -22.25 1.05 -37.47
C LEU A 7 -22.42 2.02 -36.28
N VAL A 8 -23.24 1.65 -35.31
CA VAL A 8 -23.36 2.32 -34.01
C VAL A 8 -22.13 1.98 -33.17
N THR A 9 -21.54 3.03 -32.56
CA THR A 9 -20.65 3.07 -31.37
C THR A 9 -19.49 2.09 -31.25
N LEU A 10 -18.29 2.65 -31.04
CA LEU A 10 -17.37 2.13 -30.01
C LEU A 10 -16.50 3.26 -29.43
N LEU A 11 -17.00 3.90 -28.38
CA LEU A 11 -16.23 4.78 -27.47
C LEU A 11 -16.43 4.24 -26.06
N LEU A 12 -15.84 3.09 -25.75
CA LEU A 12 -15.94 2.45 -24.43
C LEU A 12 -14.59 1.85 -24.00
N GLY A 13 -13.56 2.71 -23.89
CA GLY A 13 -12.22 2.28 -23.47
C GLY A 13 -11.58 3.09 -22.34
N ALA A 14 -12.11 4.27 -21.99
CA ALA A 14 -11.43 5.21 -21.09
C ALA A 14 -11.81 5.09 -19.59
N LEU A 15 -12.80 4.28 -19.23
CA LEU A 15 -13.35 4.26 -17.86
C LEU A 15 -12.64 3.29 -16.89
N ALA A 16 -11.89 2.31 -17.39
CA ALA A 16 -11.26 1.29 -16.55
C ALA A 16 -9.97 1.77 -15.85
N GLY A 17 -9.22 2.67 -16.49
CA GLY A 17 -7.94 3.17 -15.95
C GLY A 17 -8.09 4.13 -14.77
N THR A 18 -9.18 4.89 -14.70
CA THR A 18 -9.42 5.87 -13.65
C THR A 18 -9.80 5.22 -12.31
N ALA A 19 -10.61 4.17 -12.35
CA ALA A 19 -11.03 3.43 -11.17
C ALA A 19 -9.85 2.71 -10.48
N ALA A 20 -8.99 2.03 -11.25
CA ALA A 20 -7.82 1.34 -10.71
C ALA A 20 -6.80 2.29 -10.07
N HIS A 21 -6.64 3.49 -10.63
CA HIS A 21 -5.74 4.49 -10.07
C HIS A 21 -6.29 5.10 -8.77
N ALA A 22 -7.61 5.33 -8.71
CA ALA A 22 -8.28 5.80 -7.50
C ALA A 22 -8.18 4.78 -6.35
N ASP A 23 -8.34 3.49 -6.67
CA ASP A 23 -8.17 2.39 -5.70
C ASP A 23 -6.73 2.33 -5.16
N GLN A 24 -5.73 2.42 -6.02
CA GLN A 24 -4.33 2.44 -5.59
C GLN A 24 -4.02 3.66 -4.71
N ALA A 25 -4.52 4.85 -5.08
CA ALA A 25 -4.33 6.05 -4.28
C ALA A 25 -4.97 5.93 -2.90
N ALA A 26 -6.18 5.34 -2.81
CA ALA A 26 -6.84 5.07 -1.55
C ALA A 26 -6.05 4.06 -0.68
N GLN A 27 -5.49 3.01 -1.28
CA GLN A 27 -4.65 2.05 -0.57
C GLN A 27 -3.34 2.68 -0.08
N MET A 28 -2.71 3.53 -0.88
CA MET A 28 -1.53 4.29 -0.48
C MET A 28 -1.83 5.21 0.72
N ALA A 29 -2.95 5.95 0.67
CA ALA A 29 -3.38 6.81 1.76
C ALA A 29 -3.65 6.01 3.05
N ARG A 30 -4.35 4.88 2.93
CA ARG A 30 -4.62 3.98 4.05
C ARG A 30 -3.34 3.38 4.65
N GLY A 31 -2.41 2.94 3.80
CA GLY A 31 -1.11 2.43 4.24
C GLY A 31 -0.29 3.48 4.99
N LYS A 32 -0.31 4.73 4.53
CA LYS A 32 0.34 5.87 5.21
C LYS A 32 -0.28 6.18 6.57
N GLU A 33 -1.61 6.16 6.66
CA GLU A 33 -2.33 6.35 7.92
C GLU A 33 -1.98 5.27 8.95
N LEU A 34 -1.99 4.00 8.54
CA LEU A 34 -1.58 2.88 9.39
C LEU A 34 -0.12 2.98 9.82
N PHE A 35 0.75 3.35 8.89
CA PHE A 35 2.18 3.53 9.16
C PHE A 35 2.42 4.60 10.23
N THR A 36 1.70 5.72 10.16
CA THR A 36 1.94 6.90 11.00
C THR A 36 1.17 6.87 12.31
N THR A 37 -0.07 6.38 12.35
CA THR A 37 -0.95 6.54 13.52
C THR A 37 -1.90 5.38 13.81
N ALA A 38 -2.48 4.71 12.80
CA ALA A 38 -3.60 3.80 13.03
C ALA A 38 -3.19 2.37 13.45
N ALA A 39 -1.94 1.96 13.19
CA ALA A 39 -1.40 0.72 13.77
C ALA A 39 -0.92 0.96 15.21
N VAL A 40 -0.99 -0.06 16.07
CA VAL A 40 -0.50 0.02 17.46
C VAL A 40 0.49 -1.12 17.73
N PRO A 41 1.78 -0.82 17.98
CA PRO A 41 2.40 0.50 17.83
C PRO A 41 2.43 0.96 16.36
N ALA A 42 2.43 2.29 16.14
CA ALA A 42 2.58 2.84 14.79
C ALA A 42 3.98 2.53 14.26
N CYS A 43 4.08 2.19 12.97
CA CYS A 43 5.34 1.82 12.33
C CYS A 43 6.39 2.94 12.42
N ALA A 44 5.93 4.19 12.30
CA ALA A 44 6.75 5.41 12.37
C ALA A 44 7.50 5.59 13.70
N VAL A 45 7.03 4.98 14.80
CA VAL A 45 7.73 5.01 16.09
C VAL A 45 9.07 4.28 16.01
N CYS A 46 9.13 3.21 15.22
CA CYS A 46 10.30 2.35 15.14
C CYS A 46 11.15 2.60 13.90
N HIS A 47 10.54 2.98 12.77
CA HIS A 47 11.19 3.05 11.48
C HIS A 47 11.30 4.47 10.93
N THR A 48 12.42 4.75 10.27
CA THR A 48 12.59 5.94 9.45
C THR A 48 11.98 5.68 8.06
N LEU A 49 11.19 6.64 7.59
CA LEU A 49 10.63 6.67 6.23
C LEU A 49 10.30 8.12 5.87
N LYS A 50 11.05 8.70 4.92
CA LYS A 50 10.94 10.14 4.59
C LYS A 50 9.56 10.54 4.09
N ASP A 51 8.90 9.74 3.27
CA ASP A 51 7.54 10.05 2.79
C ASP A 51 6.56 10.24 3.96
N ALA A 52 6.71 9.44 5.01
CA ALA A 52 5.89 9.51 6.22
C ALA A 52 6.29 10.64 7.18
N GLY A 53 7.44 11.31 6.94
CA GLY A 53 8.05 12.20 7.93
C GLY A 53 8.49 11.48 9.21
N ALA A 54 8.78 10.17 9.11
CA ALA A 54 9.13 9.35 10.26
C ALA A 54 10.65 9.22 10.41
N GLU A 55 11.13 9.29 11.65
CA GLU A 55 12.55 9.27 12.02
C GLU A 55 12.88 8.17 13.05
N GLY A 56 12.03 7.14 13.16
CA GLY A 56 12.25 6.04 14.09
C GLY A 56 13.57 5.32 13.84
N ALA A 57 14.30 4.99 14.91
CA ALA A 57 15.66 4.43 14.85
C ALA A 57 15.80 3.05 15.54
N ILE A 58 14.69 2.42 15.89
CA ILE A 58 14.68 1.08 16.51
C ILE A 58 14.80 0.00 15.43
N GLY A 59 14.02 0.14 14.36
CA GLY A 59 14.07 -0.71 13.18
C GLY A 59 15.00 -0.13 12.11
N PRO A 60 15.23 -0.86 11.01
CA PRO A 60 15.97 -0.35 9.86
C PRO A 60 15.32 0.88 9.25
N VAL A 61 16.15 1.74 8.66
CA VAL A 61 15.74 2.85 7.80
C VAL A 61 15.13 2.28 6.52
N LEU A 62 13.84 2.53 6.30
CA LEU A 62 13.11 1.91 5.19
C LEU A 62 13.52 2.51 3.85
N ASP A 63 13.86 3.80 3.81
CA ASP A 63 14.41 4.47 2.61
C ASP A 63 15.72 3.82 2.10
N GLU A 64 16.47 3.14 2.98
CA GLU A 64 17.69 2.41 2.62
C GLU A 64 17.39 0.93 2.33
N LEU A 65 16.52 0.32 3.13
CA LEU A 65 16.18 -1.10 3.02
C LEU A 65 15.36 -1.44 1.77
N ARG A 66 14.48 -0.51 1.36
CA ARG A 66 13.60 -0.59 0.18
C ARG A 66 12.95 -1.96 -0.03
N PRO A 67 12.24 -2.50 0.99
CA PRO A 67 11.66 -3.84 0.91
C PRO A 67 10.50 -3.88 -0.09
N ASP A 68 10.35 -4.99 -0.80
CA ASP A 68 9.13 -5.23 -1.58
C ASP A 68 7.90 -5.48 -0.67
N ALA A 69 6.71 -5.39 -1.25
CA ALA A 69 5.46 -5.57 -0.51
C ALA A 69 5.33 -6.97 0.12
N ALA A 70 5.84 -8.02 -0.54
CA ALA A 70 5.75 -9.38 -0.01
C ALA A 70 6.57 -9.53 1.27
N ARG A 71 7.78 -8.95 1.30
CA ARG A 71 8.64 -8.91 2.47
C ARG A 71 8.00 -8.11 3.60
N VAL A 72 7.41 -6.95 3.33
CA VAL A 72 6.71 -6.14 4.35
C VAL A 72 5.52 -6.91 4.91
N ALA A 73 4.67 -7.48 4.06
CA ALA A 73 3.50 -8.24 4.50
C ALA A 73 3.88 -9.44 5.37
N ARG A 74 4.97 -10.15 5.02
CA ARG A 74 5.49 -11.25 5.85
C ARG A 74 5.98 -10.75 7.21
N ALA A 75 6.74 -9.67 7.26
CA ALA A 75 7.21 -9.09 8.52
C ALA A 75 6.03 -8.64 9.42
N LEU A 76 4.98 -8.04 8.86
CA LEU A 76 3.78 -7.67 9.60
C LEU A 76 3.02 -8.90 10.14
N LYS A 77 2.98 -10.00 9.38
CA LYS A 77 2.26 -11.22 9.78
C LYS A 77 3.03 -12.04 10.81
N ASP A 78 4.33 -12.19 10.61
CA ASP A 78 5.15 -13.12 11.39
C ASP A 78 5.87 -12.42 12.56
N GLY A 79 6.07 -11.10 12.47
CA GLY A 79 7.03 -10.38 13.30
C GLY A 79 8.47 -10.68 12.87
N ILE A 80 9.43 -9.88 13.35
CA ILE A 80 10.87 -10.13 13.13
C ILE A 80 11.72 -9.44 14.21
N GLY A 81 12.47 -10.23 14.98
CA GLY A 81 13.26 -9.70 16.10
C GLY A 81 12.37 -8.98 17.12
N ALA A 82 12.64 -7.70 17.36
CA ALA A 82 11.84 -6.85 18.25
C ALA A 82 10.53 -6.34 17.62
N MET A 83 10.36 -6.45 16.29
CA MET A 83 9.13 -6.04 15.62
C MET A 83 8.02 -7.06 15.90
N PRO A 84 6.88 -6.65 16.51
CA PRO A 84 5.79 -7.57 16.82
C PRO A 84 5.05 -8.03 15.56
N SER A 85 4.32 -9.14 15.68
CA SER A 85 3.32 -9.52 14.69
C SER A 85 2.05 -8.67 14.87
N PHE A 86 1.44 -8.29 13.75
CA PHE A 86 0.17 -7.57 13.66
C PHE A 86 -0.98 -8.46 13.21
N LYS A 87 -0.76 -9.76 12.98
CA LYS A 87 -1.76 -10.70 12.45
C LYS A 87 -3.06 -10.74 13.27
N ALA A 88 -2.96 -10.52 14.59
CA ALA A 88 -4.11 -10.54 15.49
C ALA A 88 -4.88 -9.20 15.54
N THR A 89 -4.27 -8.10 15.10
CA THR A 89 -4.77 -6.74 15.30
C THR A 89 -5.02 -5.97 14.02
N MET A 90 -4.46 -6.41 12.89
CA MET A 90 -4.68 -5.82 11.57
C MET A 90 -5.42 -6.80 10.65
N SER A 91 -6.30 -6.26 9.81
CA SER A 91 -6.92 -7.01 8.73
C SER A 91 -5.92 -7.31 7.61
N GLU A 92 -6.20 -8.32 6.78
CA GLU A 92 -5.37 -8.63 5.61
C GLU A 92 -5.32 -7.46 4.61
N ALA A 93 -6.41 -6.70 4.48
CA ALA A 93 -6.47 -5.52 3.64
C ALA A 93 -5.57 -4.38 4.17
N ASP A 94 -5.56 -4.16 5.48
CA ASP A 94 -4.67 -3.17 6.11
C ASP A 94 -3.19 -3.59 6.00
N ILE A 95 -2.89 -4.88 6.16
CA ILE A 95 -1.53 -5.42 5.95
C ILE A 95 -1.09 -5.18 4.50
N ALA A 96 -1.98 -5.45 3.53
CA ALA A 96 -1.69 -5.19 2.12
C ALA A 96 -1.49 -3.70 1.83
N ALA A 97 -2.29 -2.82 2.45
CA ALA A 97 -2.15 -1.37 2.29
C ALA A 97 -0.81 -0.85 2.84
N VAL A 98 -0.40 -1.28 4.04
CA VAL A 98 0.92 -0.91 4.59
C VAL A 98 2.05 -1.48 3.74
N ALA A 99 1.93 -2.74 3.32
CA ALA A 99 2.94 -3.37 2.47
C ALA A 99 3.12 -2.65 1.13
N LEU A 100 2.00 -2.30 0.47
CA LEU A 100 2.02 -1.49 -0.74
C LEU A 100 2.69 -0.13 -0.47
N TYR A 101 2.19 0.59 0.52
CA TYR A 101 2.69 1.92 0.87
C TYR A 101 4.19 1.91 1.14
N VAL A 102 4.68 1.08 2.06
CA VAL A 102 6.10 0.99 2.39
C VAL A 102 6.92 0.67 1.14
N SER A 103 6.54 -0.33 0.35
CA SER A 103 7.29 -0.73 -0.85
C SER A 103 7.38 0.35 -1.94
N LYS A 104 6.42 1.29 -1.97
CA LYS A 104 6.36 2.38 -2.95
C LYS A 104 6.98 3.67 -2.43
N ALA A 105 6.89 3.90 -1.14
CA ALA A 105 7.36 5.11 -0.47
C ALA A 105 8.84 5.06 -0.05
N SER A 106 9.47 3.86 -0.12
CA SER A 106 10.88 3.64 0.23
C SER A 106 11.85 3.60 -0.96
#